data_AF-A0A836I7R0-F1
#
_entry.id   AF-A0A836I7R0-F1
#
_cell.length_a   1.000
_cell.length_b   1.000
_cell.length_c   1.000
_cell.angle_alpha   90.00
_cell.angle_beta   90.00
_cell.angle_gamma   90.00
#
_symmetry.space_group_name_H-M   'P 1'
#
loop_
_entity.id
_entity.type
_entity.pdbx_description
1 polymer ?
#
loop_
_entity_poly.entity_id
_entity_poly.type
_entity_poly.pdbx_seq_one_letter_code
_entity_poly.pdbx_strand_id
1 'polypeptide(L)'
;MAFQFSRGAELLFVTQYLLQFDDTLKFKLVHESPRAVLQISTVNIPPFSYTSVDLVDESERSTKTSATEPQATSWALNASFFTSVLSCFCGYSPITLEVADDLTCVLLYQKRDDNSGLQVAQVGALHDLGPRLLVDHNVRVLYAIADVRNFNEVVRSVCSGEDDQCDVFLKRISSTECELVMKTSTVTSSLQVLLDGYNGLSKHLEGSARCNDLYEFARLCTRMTKLADRVSLMLGFGSDGIALFRFEWFTERGSRTANLFFCSS
;
A
#
# COMPACT_ATOMS: atom_id res chain seq x y z
N MET A 1 21.28 8.56 2.94
CA MET A 1 20.67 7.22 3.25
C MET A 1 19.81 6.77 2.09
N ALA A 2 19.90 5.51 1.63
CA ALA A 2 19.25 5.07 0.39
C ALA A 2 18.37 3.82 0.55
N PHE A 3 17.31 3.77 -0.26
CA PHE A 3 16.41 2.62 -0.44
C PHE A 3 16.34 2.27 -1.93
N GLN A 4 16.40 0.98 -2.26
CA GLN A 4 16.53 0.54 -3.65
C GLN A 4 15.32 -0.30 -4.06
N PHE A 5 14.75 0.06 -5.20
CA PHE A 5 13.63 -0.66 -5.80
C PHE A 5 14.14 -1.49 -6.97
N SER A 6 13.71 -2.74 -7.06
CA SER A 6 14.04 -3.60 -8.20
C SER A 6 13.46 -3.08 -9.51
N ARG A 7 12.35 -2.34 -9.44
CA ARG A 7 11.67 -1.75 -10.60
C ARG A 7 11.17 -0.35 -10.25
N GLY A 8 11.51 0.65 -11.06
CA GLY A 8 11.01 2.02 -10.89
C GLY A 8 9.47 2.13 -10.91
N ALA A 9 8.80 1.23 -11.62
CA ALA A 9 7.35 1.16 -11.69
C ALA A 9 6.70 0.89 -10.32
N GLU A 10 7.39 0.20 -9.41
CA GLU A 10 6.87 -0.06 -8.06
C GLU A 10 6.65 1.26 -7.31
N LEU A 11 7.71 2.07 -7.18
CA LEU A 11 7.63 3.37 -6.52
C LEU A 11 6.64 4.31 -7.24
N LEU A 12 6.65 4.32 -8.58
CA LEU A 12 5.71 5.12 -9.37
C LEU A 12 4.25 4.75 -9.10
N PHE A 13 3.91 3.45 -9.04
CA PHE A 13 2.54 3.02 -8.80
C PHE A 13 2.09 3.30 -7.37
N VAL A 14 2.99 3.17 -6.39
CA VAL A 14 2.73 3.55 -5.00
C VAL A 14 2.44 5.05 -4.89
N THR A 15 3.25 5.91 -5.51
CA THR A 15 3.02 7.36 -5.42
C THR A 15 1.76 7.78 -6.18
N GLN A 16 1.46 7.15 -7.33
CA GLN A 16 0.21 7.38 -8.06
C GLN A 16 -1.03 6.99 -7.27
N TYR A 17 -0.95 5.91 -6.49
CA TYR A 17 -2.01 5.48 -5.59
C TYR A 17 -2.20 6.48 -4.44
N LEU A 18 -1.13 6.82 -3.72
CA LEU A 18 -1.21 7.70 -2.56
C LEU A 18 -1.58 9.15 -2.93
N LEU A 19 -1.21 9.62 -4.13
CA LEU A 19 -1.61 10.92 -4.66
C LEU A 19 -3.13 11.11 -4.72
N GLN A 20 -3.91 10.03 -4.78
CA GLN A 20 -5.38 10.12 -4.82
C GLN A 20 -5.99 10.49 -3.46
N PHE A 21 -5.18 10.41 -2.40
CA PHE A 21 -5.59 10.68 -1.02
C PHE A 21 -5.01 11.99 -0.51
N ASP A 22 -3.82 12.39 -0.98
CA ASP A 22 -3.13 13.59 -0.52
C ASP A 22 -2.12 14.10 -1.56
N ASP A 23 -2.01 15.42 -1.68
CA ASP A 23 -0.99 16.09 -2.48
C ASP A 23 0.39 16.06 -1.84
N THR A 24 0.50 15.57 -0.59
CA THR A 24 1.76 15.45 0.13
C THR A 24 1.97 14.05 0.70
N LEU A 25 3.13 13.46 0.39
CA LEU A 25 3.51 12.14 0.87
C LEU A 25 4.59 12.26 1.94
N LYS A 26 4.42 11.55 3.04
CA LYS A 26 5.40 11.39 4.11
C LYS A 26 6.13 10.08 3.92
N PHE A 27 7.45 10.14 4.00
CA PHE A 27 8.34 9.00 3.93
C PHE A 27 9.04 8.84 5.29
N LYS A 28 9.17 7.61 5.75
CA LYS A 28 10.00 7.25 6.89
C LYS A 28 10.86 6.06 6.51
N LEU A 29 12.17 6.28 6.46
CA LEU A 29 13.14 5.22 6.26
C LEU A 29 13.73 4.84 7.62
N VAL A 30 13.63 3.57 7.98
CA VAL A 30 14.20 3.00 9.18
C VAL A 30 15.18 1.91 8.78
N HIS A 31 16.44 2.05 9.17
CA HIS A 31 17.43 0.99 9.01
C HIS A 31 17.61 0.24 10.34
N GLU A 32 17.20 -1.02 10.35
CA GLU A 32 17.34 -1.95 11.47
C GLU A 32 18.15 -3.15 10.97
N SER A 33 19.49 -3.09 11.01
CA SER A 33 20.35 -4.15 10.44
C SER A 33 19.88 -5.55 10.88
N PRO A 34 19.50 -6.46 9.95
CA PRO A 34 19.77 -6.45 8.50
C PRO A 34 18.66 -5.89 7.59
N ARG A 35 17.60 -5.29 8.13
CA ARG A 35 16.40 -4.84 7.41
C ARG A 35 16.42 -3.34 7.16
N ALA A 36 15.83 -2.93 6.04
CA ALA A 36 15.47 -1.54 5.78
C ALA A 36 13.96 -1.47 5.54
N VAL A 37 13.29 -0.55 6.22
CA VAL A 37 11.85 -0.35 6.11
C VAL A 37 11.60 1.07 5.61
N LEU A 38 11.03 1.20 4.41
CA LEU A 38 10.53 2.46 3.89
C LEU A 38 9.02 2.47 4.02
N GLN A 39 8.51 3.38 4.83
CA GLN A 39 7.08 3.59 5.03
C GLN A 39 6.67 4.86 4.29
N ILE A 40 5.60 4.77 3.51
CA ILE A 40 5.04 5.87 2.74
C ILE A 40 3.57 6.03 3.12
N SER A 41 3.19 7.22 3.56
CA SER A 41 1.82 7.53 3.96
C SER A 41 1.40 8.90 3.47
N THR A 42 0.10 9.17 3.52
CA THR A 42 -0.44 10.52 3.43
C THR A 42 -0.08 11.33 4.68
N VAL A 43 -0.26 12.65 4.60
CA VAL A 43 -0.09 13.57 5.72
C VAL A 43 -1.44 13.81 6.40
N ASN A 44 -2.45 14.08 5.58
CA ASN A 44 -3.83 14.23 5.99
C ASN A 44 -4.49 12.86 6.20
N ILE A 45 -5.42 12.82 7.14
CA ILE A 45 -6.25 11.65 7.44
C ILE A 45 -7.66 11.97 6.92
N PRO A 46 -8.08 11.38 5.79
CA PRO A 46 -9.45 11.52 5.32
C PRO A 46 -10.46 11.01 6.36
N PRO A 47 -11.69 11.55 6.38
CA PRO A 47 -12.69 11.20 7.41
C PRO A 47 -13.17 9.74 7.42
N PHE A 48 -12.91 8.96 6.35
CA PHE A 48 -13.52 7.63 6.17
C PHE A 48 -12.51 6.52 5.92
N SER A 49 -11.30 6.87 5.50
CA SER A 49 -10.28 5.89 5.15
C SER A 49 -8.89 6.45 5.41
N TYR A 50 -7.96 5.54 5.67
CA TYR A 50 -6.54 5.86 5.76
C TYR A 50 -5.75 4.79 5.03
N THR A 51 -4.65 5.19 4.41
CA THR A 51 -3.78 4.25 3.70
C THR A 51 -2.32 4.45 4.03
N SER A 52 -1.59 3.34 4.06
CA SER A 52 -0.15 3.32 4.28
C SER A 52 0.47 2.20 3.47
N VAL A 53 1.67 2.45 2.95
CA VAL A 53 2.47 1.47 2.24
C VAL A 53 3.79 1.26 2.99
N ASP A 54 4.07 0.01 3.35
CA ASP A 54 5.32 -0.40 3.96
C ASP A 54 6.11 -1.24 2.94
N LEU A 55 7.39 -0.89 2.77
CA LEU A 55 8.32 -1.56 1.87
C LEU A 55 9.48 -2.09 2.71
N VAL A 56 9.56 -3.41 2.89
CA VAL A 56 10.54 -4.07 3.76
C VAL A 56 11.56 -4.81 2.91
N ASP A 57 12.79 -4.34 2.91
CA ASP A 57 13.91 -5.06 2.31
C ASP A 57 14.45 -6.10 3.30
N GLU A 58 14.45 -7.37 2.87
CA GLU A 58 14.97 -8.51 3.62
C GLU A 58 16.35 -8.86 3.04
N SER A 59 17.44 -8.53 3.75
CA SER A 59 18.78 -8.92 3.28
C SER A 59 18.99 -10.43 3.47
N GLU A 60 19.53 -11.09 2.44
CA GLU A 60 19.97 -12.50 2.50
C GLU A 60 21.17 -12.75 3.43
N ARG A 61 21.91 -11.71 3.85
CA ARG A 61 23.15 -11.87 4.60
C ARG A 61 22.91 -11.78 6.10
N SER A 62 23.03 -12.94 6.77
CA SER A 62 23.25 -13.06 8.21
C SER A 62 24.65 -12.61 8.62
N THR A 63 25.05 -11.40 8.24
CA THR A 63 26.23 -10.79 8.85
C THR A 63 25.88 -10.40 10.27
N LYS A 64 26.60 -10.94 11.25
CA LYS A 64 26.57 -10.50 12.65
C LYS A 64 27.06 -9.05 12.72
N THR A 65 26.17 -8.11 12.46
CA THR A 65 26.39 -6.69 12.71
C THR A 65 25.99 -6.41 14.16
N SER A 66 26.82 -5.66 14.87
CA SER A 66 26.51 -5.15 16.21
C SER A 66 25.19 -4.38 16.17
N ALA A 67 24.34 -4.53 17.19
CA ALA A 67 23.11 -3.77 17.35
C ALA A 67 23.44 -2.27 17.45
N THR A 68 23.44 -1.58 16.32
CA THR A 68 23.37 -0.12 16.26
C THR A 68 21.92 0.29 16.46
N GLU A 69 21.70 1.43 17.13
CA GLU A 69 20.35 1.98 17.26
C GLU A 69 19.71 2.19 15.87
N PRO A 70 18.40 1.97 15.73
CA PRO A 70 17.70 2.17 14.46
C PRO A 70 17.87 3.61 14.00
N GLN A 71 18.51 3.82 12.86
CA GLN A 71 18.60 5.15 12.27
C GLN A 71 17.32 5.40 11.48
N ALA A 72 16.48 6.28 12.00
CA ALA A 72 15.22 6.67 11.38
C ALA A 72 15.32 8.08 10.80
N THR A 73 14.99 8.21 9.51
CA THR A 73 14.90 9.49 8.81
C THR A 73 13.50 9.67 8.26
N SER A 74 12.95 10.87 8.36
CA SER A 74 11.64 11.18 7.80
C SER A 74 11.69 12.48 7.01
N TRP A 75 11.00 12.48 5.89
CA TRP A 75 10.87 13.64 5.00
C TRP A 75 9.50 13.59 4.34
N ALA A 76 9.15 14.65 3.64
CA ALA A 76 7.95 14.65 2.82
C ALA A 76 8.17 15.33 1.48
N LEU A 77 7.29 15.03 0.53
CA LEU A 77 7.40 15.49 -0.85
C LEU A 77 6.01 15.87 -1.38
N ASN A 78 5.97 16.83 -2.31
CA ASN A 78 4.78 17.05 -3.12
C ASN A 78 4.53 15.82 -4.01
N ALA A 79 3.39 15.15 -3.80
CA ALA A 79 3.03 13.88 -4.41
C ALA A 79 2.94 13.96 -5.93
N SER A 80 2.32 15.03 -6.44
CA SER A 80 2.09 15.24 -7.87
C SER A 80 3.40 15.46 -8.61
N PHE A 81 4.22 16.40 -8.12
CA PHE A 81 5.54 16.68 -8.69
C PHE A 81 6.45 15.44 -8.64
N PHE A 82 6.50 14.76 -7.49
CA PHE A 82 7.33 13.56 -7.33
C PHE A 82 6.90 12.43 -8.28
N THR A 83 5.60 12.24 -8.45
CA THR A 83 5.04 11.26 -9.41
C THR A 83 5.39 11.64 -10.86
N SER A 84 5.31 12.92 -11.22
CA SER A 84 5.76 13.39 -12.55
C SER A 84 7.25 13.12 -12.77
N VAL A 85 8.10 13.37 -11.78
CA VAL A 85 9.54 13.07 -11.87
C VAL A 85 9.78 11.57 -12.06
N LEU A 86 9.11 10.71 -11.29
CA LEU A 86 9.23 9.25 -11.43
C LEU A 86 8.81 8.75 -12.82
N SER A 87 7.86 9.41 -13.47
CA SER A 87 7.42 9.05 -14.83
C SER A 87 8.49 9.27 -15.91
N CYS A 88 9.55 10.03 -15.60
CA CYS A 88 10.68 10.24 -16.50
C CYS A 88 11.72 9.10 -16.47
N PHE A 89 11.57 8.12 -15.57
CA PHE A 89 12.48 6.98 -15.43
C PHE A 89 11.91 5.73 -16.10
N CYS A 90 12.77 4.79 -16.48
CA CYS A 90 12.35 3.49 -16.98
C CYS A 90 11.73 2.66 -15.84
N GLY A 91 10.46 2.29 -15.99
CA GLY A 91 9.72 1.56 -14.96
C GLY A 91 10.21 0.13 -14.71
N TYR A 92 10.88 -0.49 -15.69
CA TYR A 92 11.36 -1.87 -15.60
C TYR A 92 12.78 -1.99 -15.04
N SER A 93 13.52 -0.88 -15.03
CA SER A 93 14.89 -0.84 -14.53
C SER A 93 14.91 -0.47 -13.03
N PRO A 94 15.90 -0.95 -12.26
CA PRO A 94 16.02 -0.57 -10.85
C PRO A 94 16.16 0.93 -10.66
N ILE A 95 15.61 1.47 -9.58
CA ILE A 95 15.77 2.88 -9.18
C ILE A 95 16.19 2.95 -7.72
N THR A 96 17.03 3.91 -7.40
CA THR A 96 17.44 4.17 -6.02
C THR A 96 16.90 5.52 -5.58
N LEU A 97 16.36 5.53 -4.36
CA LEU A 97 15.86 6.69 -3.66
C LEU A 97 16.83 7.00 -2.53
N GLU A 98 17.47 8.17 -2.55
CA GLU A 98 18.39 8.60 -1.51
C GLU A 98 17.95 9.93 -0.92
N VAL A 99 17.93 10.03 0.40
CA VAL A 99 17.77 11.32 1.09
C VAL A 99 19.15 11.89 1.37
N ALA A 100 19.34 13.16 1.00
CA ALA A 100 20.58 13.90 1.27
C ALA A 100 20.79 14.08 2.78
N ASP A 101 22.04 14.20 3.20
CA ASP A 101 22.40 14.26 4.63
C ASP A 101 21.84 15.49 5.36
N ASP A 102 21.61 16.58 4.63
CA ASP A 102 20.98 17.80 5.14
C ASP A 102 19.44 17.73 5.15
N LEU A 103 18.86 16.62 4.67
CA LEU A 103 17.43 16.37 4.53
C LEU A 103 16.67 17.37 3.64
N THR A 104 17.37 18.21 2.89
CA THR A 104 16.74 19.27 2.06
C THR A 104 16.19 18.74 0.74
N CYS A 105 16.66 17.57 0.32
CA CYS A 105 16.28 16.97 -0.94
C CYS A 105 16.39 15.46 -0.95
N VAL A 106 15.73 14.90 -1.94
CA VAL A 106 15.73 13.49 -2.29
C VAL A 106 16.29 13.34 -3.70
N LEU A 107 17.23 12.44 -3.85
CA LEU A 107 17.85 12.05 -5.10
C LEU A 107 17.22 10.76 -5.59
N LEU A 108 16.80 10.77 -6.86
CA LEU A 108 16.41 9.58 -7.61
C LEU A 108 17.49 9.31 -8.64
N TYR A 109 18.01 8.09 -8.68
CA TYR A 109 18.96 7.72 -9.70
C TYR A 109 18.77 6.31 -10.24
N GLN A 110 19.00 6.19 -11.54
CA GLN A 110 18.83 4.97 -12.32
C GLN A 110 19.94 4.90 -13.37
N LYS A 111 20.52 3.71 -13.53
CA LYS A 111 21.46 3.46 -14.63
C LYS A 111 20.68 3.41 -15.95
N ARG A 112 21.16 4.11 -16.97
CA ARG A 112 20.54 4.04 -18.30
C ARG A 112 20.73 2.67 -18.93
N ASP A 113 19.74 2.24 -19.71
CA ASP A 113 19.72 0.90 -20.33
C ASP A 113 20.87 0.70 -21.34
N ASP A 114 21.34 1.78 -21.96
CA ASP A 114 22.48 1.79 -22.89
C ASP A 114 23.85 1.79 -22.19
N ASN A 115 23.87 1.70 -20.85
CA ASN A 115 25.06 1.84 -20.01
C ASN A 115 25.85 3.15 -20.21
N SER A 116 25.26 4.17 -20.85
CA SER A 116 25.94 5.44 -21.15
C SER A 116 26.14 6.34 -19.93
N GLY A 117 25.44 6.06 -18.83
CA GLY A 117 25.59 6.81 -17.59
C GLY A 117 24.44 6.62 -16.60
N LEU A 118 24.34 7.57 -15.67
CA LEU A 118 23.34 7.64 -14.62
C LEU A 118 22.32 8.73 -14.96
N GLN A 119 21.04 8.42 -14.95
CA GLN A 119 19.98 9.42 -14.92
C GLN A 119 19.73 9.80 -13.46
N VAL A 120 19.71 11.10 -13.17
CA VAL A 120 19.54 11.63 -11.80
C VAL A 120 18.46 12.70 -11.81
N ALA A 121 17.60 12.69 -10.79
CA ALA A 121 16.69 13.78 -10.49
C ALA A 121 16.82 14.15 -9.02
N GLN A 122 16.73 15.45 -8.73
CA GLN A 122 16.73 16.00 -7.37
C GLN A 122 15.37 16.64 -7.10
N VAL A 123 14.77 16.28 -5.98
CA VAL A 123 13.45 16.75 -5.57
C VAL A 123 13.57 17.38 -4.18
N GLY A 124 13.09 18.61 -4.03
CA GLY A 124 13.10 19.31 -2.75
C GLY A 124 12.22 18.59 -1.72
N ALA A 125 12.75 18.40 -0.52
CA ALA A 125 12.02 17.84 0.61
C ALA A 125 11.31 18.95 1.40
N LEU A 126 10.14 18.60 1.93
CA LEU A 126 9.38 19.45 2.85
C LEU A 126 9.73 19.04 4.28
N HIS A 127 10.05 20.03 5.10
CA HIS A 127 10.35 19.84 6.52
C HIS A 127 9.11 20.08 7.36
N ASP A 128 8.80 19.12 8.24
CA ASP A 128 7.73 19.15 9.25
C ASP A 128 6.30 19.28 8.73
N LEU A 129 5.62 18.13 8.64
CA LEU A 129 4.20 18.04 8.24
C LEU A 129 3.31 17.49 9.35
N GLY A 130 3.75 17.61 10.61
CA GLY A 130 2.93 17.22 11.74
C GLY A 130 2.89 15.69 12.00
N PRO A 131 1.95 15.27 12.87
CA PRO A 131 1.95 13.93 13.44
C PRO A 131 1.69 12.87 12.38
N ARG A 132 2.34 11.71 12.54
CA ARG A 132 1.97 10.53 11.76
C ARG A 132 0.82 9.82 12.48
N LEU A 133 -0.23 9.48 11.76
CA LEU A 133 -1.23 8.55 12.29
C LEU A 133 -0.62 7.16 12.41
N LEU A 134 -0.63 6.63 13.63
CA LEU A 134 -0.41 5.22 13.87
C LEU A 134 -1.79 4.62 14.10
N VAL A 135 -2.24 3.80 13.17
CA VAL A 135 -3.52 3.09 13.31
C VAL A 135 -3.25 1.84 14.14
N ASP A 136 -3.46 1.95 15.45
CA ASP A 136 -3.53 0.77 16.32
C ASP A 136 -4.88 0.10 16.11
N HIS A 137 -4.87 -1.17 15.71
CA HIS A 137 -6.08 -1.91 15.41
C HIS A 137 -5.98 -3.37 15.90
N ASN A 138 -7.12 -3.96 16.21
CA ASN A 138 -7.19 -5.32 16.73
C ASN A 138 -7.64 -6.37 15.70
N VAL A 139 -7.62 -6.04 14.41
CA VAL A 139 -7.84 -7.00 13.30
C VAL A 139 -6.88 -8.18 13.42
N ARG A 140 -7.38 -9.32 13.92
CA ARG A 140 -6.61 -10.56 14.13
C ARG A 140 -6.84 -11.61 13.05
N VAL A 141 -8.00 -11.56 12.40
CA VAL A 141 -8.41 -12.52 11.38
C VAL A 141 -8.41 -11.82 10.04
N LEU A 142 -7.66 -12.39 9.10
CA LEU A 142 -7.58 -11.96 7.71
C LEU A 142 -8.18 -13.05 6.83
N TYR A 143 -9.12 -12.66 5.98
CA TYR A 143 -9.78 -13.52 5.02
C TYR A 143 -9.16 -13.32 3.64
N ALA A 144 -8.67 -14.40 3.04
CA ALA A 144 -7.96 -14.35 1.77
C ALA A 144 -8.94 -14.20 0.58
N ILE A 145 -8.67 -13.21 -0.25
CA ILE A 145 -9.36 -12.97 -1.52
C ILE A 145 -8.47 -13.53 -2.62
N ALA A 146 -8.86 -14.70 -3.13
CA ALA A 146 -8.01 -15.49 -4.04
C ALA A 146 -7.80 -14.82 -5.40
N ASP A 147 -8.81 -14.11 -5.91
CA ASP A 147 -8.78 -13.53 -7.25
C ASP A 147 -8.76 -11.99 -7.20
N VAL A 148 -7.55 -11.43 -7.34
CA VAL A 148 -7.31 -9.98 -7.41
C VAL A 148 -8.00 -9.35 -8.62
N ARG A 149 -8.12 -10.09 -9.73
CA ARG A 149 -8.78 -9.58 -10.95
C ARG A 149 -10.28 -9.47 -10.71
N ASN A 150 -10.90 -10.52 -10.17
CA ASN A 150 -12.31 -10.51 -9.82
C ASN A 150 -12.61 -9.43 -8.76
N PHE A 151 -11.76 -9.28 -7.75
CA PHE A 151 -11.84 -8.16 -6.79
C PHE A 151 -11.89 -6.80 -7.50
N ASN A 152 -10.99 -6.56 -8.45
CA ASN A 152 -10.98 -5.32 -9.22
C ASN A 152 -12.23 -5.16 -10.12
N GLU A 153 -12.72 -6.23 -10.74
CA GLU A 153 -13.95 -6.19 -11.54
C GLU A 153 -15.18 -5.87 -10.67
N VAL A 154 -15.29 -6.47 -9.48
CA VAL A 154 -16.33 -6.16 -8.49
C VAL A 154 -16.27 -4.70 -8.04
N VAL A 155 -15.09 -4.22 -7.62
CA VAL A 155 -14.90 -2.82 -7.20
C VAL A 155 -15.28 -1.88 -8.33
N ARG A 156 -14.83 -2.14 -9.57
CA ARG A 156 -15.17 -1.31 -10.73
C ARG A 156 -16.66 -1.29 -11.03
N SER A 157 -17.34 -2.43 -10.87
CA SER A 157 -18.78 -2.51 -11.09
C SER A 157 -19.54 -1.71 -10.04
N VAL A 158 -19.21 -1.91 -8.76
CA VAL A 158 -19.91 -1.30 -7.62
C VAL A 158 -19.64 0.20 -7.53
N CYS A 159 -18.39 0.61 -7.75
CA CYS A 159 -17.94 2.00 -7.66
C CYS A 159 -18.03 2.76 -9.00
N SER A 160 -18.87 2.32 -9.94
CA SER A 160 -19.05 2.99 -11.25
C SER A 160 -20.09 4.11 -11.25
N GLY A 161 -20.96 4.15 -10.22
CA GLY A 161 -22.02 5.14 -10.08
C GLY A 161 -21.57 6.43 -9.39
N GLU A 162 -22.54 7.26 -9.03
CA GLU A 162 -22.33 8.53 -8.29
C GLU A 162 -22.25 8.33 -6.76
N ASP A 163 -22.37 7.10 -6.28
CA ASP A 163 -22.26 6.78 -4.87
C ASP A 163 -20.82 7.01 -4.36
N ASP A 164 -20.66 7.88 -3.37
CA ASP A 164 -19.35 8.14 -2.74
C ASP A 164 -18.92 7.04 -1.76
N GLN A 165 -19.87 6.28 -1.23
CA GLN A 165 -19.68 5.27 -0.19
C GLN A 165 -20.07 3.87 -0.70
N CYS A 166 -19.26 2.88 -0.32
CA CYS A 166 -19.49 1.47 -0.56
C CYS A 166 -19.44 0.72 0.78
N ASP A 167 -20.53 0.02 1.09
CA ASP A 167 -20.62 -0.90 2.22
C ASP A 167 -19.94 -2.21 1.83
N VAL A 168 -19.10 -2.70 2.73
CA VAL A 168 -18.24 -3.87 2.57
C VAL A 168 -18.54 -4.82 3.73
N PHE A 169 -19.10 -5.99 3.42
CA PHE A 169 -19.41 -6.97 4.45
C PHE A 169 -19.15 -8.40 4.01
N LEU A 170 -18.88 -9.26 4.99
CA LEU A 170 -18.72 -10.69 4.77
C LEU A 170 -20.04 -11.41 5.06
N LYS A 171 -20.56 -12.07 4.04
CA LYS A 171 -21.75 -12.91 4.12
C LYS A 171 -21.34 -14.37 4.14
N ARG A 172 -21.71 -15.08 5.21
CA ARG A 172 -21.51 -16.52 5.28
C ARG A 172 -22.52 -17.24 4.39
N ILE A 173 -22.04 -18.10 3.51
CA ILE A 173 -22.88 -18.94 2.64
C ILE A 173 -23.04 -20.33 3.25
N SER A 174 -21.93 -20.92 3.70
CA SER A 174 -21.90 -22.29 4.23
C SER A 174 -20.90 -22.43 5.39
N SER A 175 -20.65 -23.65 5.83
CA SER A 175 -19.65 -23.93 6.86
C SER A 175 -18.24 -23.56 6.41
N THR A 176 -17.95 -23.63 5.11
CA THR A 176 -16.63 -23.48 4.49
C THR A 176 -16.52 -22.32 3.51
N GLU A 177 -17.64 -21.66 3.17
CA GLU A 177 -17.66 -20.61 2.15
C GLU A 177 -18.22 -19.30 2.69
N CYS A 178 -17.56 -18.21 2.32
CA CYS A 178 -18.02 -16.85 2.54
C CYS A 178 -17.93 -16.05 1.26
N GLU A 179 -18.79 -15.03 1.18
CA GLU A 179 -18.77 -14.03 0.13
C GLU A 179 -18.38 -12.69 0.74
N LEU A 180 -17.46 -11.99 0.10
CA LEU A 180 -17.30 -10.56 0.27
C LEU A 180 -18.36 -9.89 -0.61
N VAL A 181 -19.26 -9.17 0.03
CA VAL A 181 -20.30 -8.39 -0.63
C VAL A 181 -19.91 -6.93 -0.55
N MET A 182 -20.01 -6.25 -1.68
CA MET A 182 -19.83 -4.82 -1.83
C MET A 182 -21.12 -4.21 -2.36
N LYS A 183 -21.57 -3.14 -1.71
CA LYS A 183 -22.88 -2.56 -1.98
C LYS A 183 -22.83 -1.03 -1.94
N THR A 184 -23.42 -0.40 -2.93
CA THR A 184 -23.82 1.01 -2.87
C THR A 184 -25.35 1.13 -2.82
N SER A 185 -25.88 2.34 -2.96
CA SER A 185 -27.33 2.55 -3.02
C SER A 185 -27.97 1.90 -4.26
N THR A 186 -27.20 1.75 -5.34
CA THR A 186 -27.68 1.31 -6.65
C THR A 186 -27.18 -0.06 -7.09
N VAL A 187 -25.98 -0.47 -6.67
CA VAL A 187 -25.33 -1.69 -7.15
C VAL A 187 -24.95 -2.59 -5.97
N THR A 188 -25.10 -3.90 -6.13
CA THR A 188 -24.57 -4.90 -5.21
C THR A 188 -23.84 -5.95 -6.02
N SER A 189 -22.62 -6.30 -5.60
CA SER A 189 -21.83 -7.35 -6.21
C SER A 189 -21.08 -8.12 -5.13
N SER A 190 -20.73 -9.37 -5.41
CA SER A 190 -20.04 -10.23 -4.46
C SER A 190 -18.96 -11.06 -5.13
N LEU A 191 -17.99 -11.49 -4.33
CA LEU A 191 -16.98 -12.46 -4.73
C LEU A 191 -16.71 -13.45 -3.60
N GLN A 192 -16.30 -14.66 -3.98
CA GLN A 192 -15.99 -15.71 -3.01
C GLN A 192 -14.70 -15.42 -2.25
N VAL A 193 -14.74 -15.74 -0.95
CA VAL A 193 -13.64 -15.60 0.00
C VAL A 193 -13.45 -16.96 0.68
N LEU A 194 -12.21 -17.43 0.71
CA LEU A 194 -11.89 -18.73 1.29
C LEU A 194 -11.83 -18.61 2.82
N LEU A 195 -12.47 -19.56 3.50
CA LEU A 195 -12.32 -19.72 4.95
C LEU A 195 -11.24 -20.76 5.24
N ASP A 196 -10.18 -20.36 5.93
CA ASP A 196 -9.37 -21.32 6.66
C ASP A 196 -10.23 -21.89 7.78
N GLY A 197 -10.41 -23.22 7.77
CA GLY A 197 -11.45 -23.99 8.47
C GLY A 197 -11.57 -23.87 9.99
N TYR A 198 -10.89 -22.91 10.62
CA TYR A 198 -10.97 -22.59 12.05
C TYR A 198 -11.66 -21.26 12.36
N ASN A 199 -11.83 -20.37 11.37
CA ASN A 199 -12.41 -19.03 11.61
C ASN A 199 -13.88 -19.03 11.25
N GLY A 200 -14.72 -19.50 12.17
CA GLY A 200 -16.16 -19.38 12.03
C GLY A 200 -16.58 -17.90 12.02
N LEU A 201 -17.06 -17.41 10.88
CA LEU A 201 -17.89 -16.20 10.84
C LEU A 201 -19.14 -16.46 11.68
N SER A 202 -19.09 -15.99 12.92
CA SER A 202 -20.19 -16.05 13.89
C SER A 202 -20.93 -14.72 14.01
N LYS A 203 -20.33 -13.64 13.49
CA LYS A 203 -20.86 -12.28 13.51
C LYS A 203 -20.98 -11.76 12.09
N HIS A 204 -22.02 -10.96 11.86
CA HIS A 204 -22.10 -10.08 10.70
C HIS A 204 -20.94 -9.09 10.81
N LEU A 205 -20.07 -9.05 9.80
CA LEU A 205 -18.89 -8.18 9.76
C LEU A 205 -19.11 -7.20 8.62
N GLU A 206 -19.23 -5.92 8.94
CA GLU A 206 -19.58 -4.85 8.01
C GLU A 206 -18.73 -3.61 8.29
N GLY A 207 -18.45 -2.87 7.23
CA GLY A 207 -17.84 -1.55 7.28
C GLY A 207 -18.08 -0.80 5.99
N SER A 208 -17.56 0.40 5.91
CA SER A 208 -17.79 1.29 4.77
C SER A 208 -16.51 1.97 4.34
N ALA A 209 -16.22 1.98 3.05
CA ALA A 209 -15.11 2.69 2.45
C ALA A 209 -15.61 3.61 1.34
N ARG A 210 -14.84 4.65 0.99
CA ARG A 210 -15.21 5.48 -0.16
C ARG A 210 -14.95 4.71 -1.45
N CYS A 211 -15.84 4.88 -2.42
CA CYS A 211 -15.75 4.25 -3.74
C CYS A 211 -14.42 4.58 -4.45
N ASN A 212 -13.99 5.84 -4.40
CA ASN A 212 -12.72 6.27 -5.00
C ASN A 212 -11.50 5.57 -4.36
N ASP A 213 -11.51 5.42 -3.03
CA ASP A 213 -10.39 4.82 -2.30
C ASP A 213 -10.28 3.31 -2.60
N LEU A 214 -11.41 2.62 -2.68
CA LEU A 214 -11.49 1.21 -3.10
C LEU A 214 -11.02 1.05 -4.54
N TYR A 215 -11.47 1.93 -5.44
CA TYR A 215 -11.09 1.91 -6.85
C TYR A 215 -9.57 2.03 -7.01
N GLU A 216 -8.98 2.98 -6.30
CA GLU A 216 -7.55 3.24 -6.37
C GLU A 216 -6.71 2.14 -5.73
N PHE A 217 -7.20 1.55 -4.65
CA PHE A 217 -6.58 0.38 -4.03
C PHE A 217 -6.64 -0.85 -4.97
N ALA A 218 -7.78 -1.13 -5.60
CA ALA A 218 -7.92 -2.21 -6.58
C ALA A 218 -7.03 -2.01 -7.81
N ARG A 219 -6.87 -0.76 -8.24
CA ARG A 219 -5.96 -0.37 -9.32
C ARG A 219 -4.50 -0.63 -8.95
N LEU A 220 -4.08 -0.29 -7.72
CA LEU A 220 -2.75 -0.63 -7.21
C LEU A 220 -2.54 -2.15 -7.20
N CYS A 221 -3.47 -2.92 -6.63
CA CYS A 221 -3.41 -4.37 -6.57
C CYS A 221 -3.19 -4.98 -7.96
N THR A 222 -4.01 -4.59 -8.93
CA THR A 222 -3.94 -5.08 -10.32
C THR A 222 -2.59 -4.76 -10.98
N ARG A 223 -2.03 -3.58 -10.74
CA ARG A 223 -0.75 -3.16 -11.31
C ARG A 223 0.42 -3.91 -10.68
N MET A 224 0.41 -4.10 -9.36
CA MET A 224 1.47 -4.81 -8.65
C MET A 224 1.45 -6.32 -8.92
N THR A 225 0.29 -6.94 -9.10
CA THR A 225 0.19 -8.35 -9.51
C THR A 225 0.93 -8.65 -10.81
N LYS A 226 1.09 -7.67 -11.71
CA LYS A 226 1.87 -7.84 -12.94
C LYS A 226 3.38 -7.75 -12.73
N LEU A 227 3.81 -7.17 -11.60
CA LEU A 227 5.22 -6.91 -11.32
C LEU A 227 5.81 -7.85 -10.27
N ALA A 228 5.01 -8.37 -9.37
CA ALA A 228 5.43 -9.16 -8.22
C ALA A 228 5.55 -10.66 -8.52
N ASP A 229 6.38 -11.35 -7.76
CA ASP A 229 6.56 -12.81 -7.86
C ASP A 229 5.40 -13.56 -7.19
N ARG A 230 4.88 -12.98 -6.11
CA ARG A 230 3.74 -13.48 -5.36
C ARG A 230 2.93 -12.31 -4.82
N VAL A 231 1.62 -12.48 -4.73
CA VAL A 231 0.71 -11.52 -4.11
C VAL A 231 -0.25 -12.21 -3.15
N SER A 232 -0.75 -11.46 -2.17
CA SER A 232 -1.85 -11.85 -1.28
C SER A 232 -2.77 -10.65 -1.08
N LEU A 233 -4.07 -10.85 -1.29
CA LEU A 233 -5.08 -9.84 -1.00
C LEU A 233 -5.97 -10.37 0.12
N MET A 234 -6.15 -9.57 1.16
CA MET A 234 -6.84 -9.97 2.38
C MET A 234 -7.77 -8.87 2.86
N LEU A 235 -8.81 -9.27 3.58
CA LEU A 235 -9.76 -8.40 4.28
C LEU A 235 -9.84 -8.81 5.75
N GLY A 236 -9.92 -7.86 6.67
CA GLY A 236 -10.17 -8.16 8.07
C GLY A 236 -11.02 -7.10 8.75
N PHE A 237 -11.70 -7.52 9.82
CA PHE A 237 -12.55 -6.66 10.64
C PHE A 237 -12.11 -6.75 12.09
N GLY A 238 -11.88 -5.59 12.70
CA GLY A 238 -11.57 -5.39 14.10
C GLY A 238 -12.85 -5.21 14.90
N SER A 239 -12.76 -5.45 16.20
CA SER A 239 -13.84 -5.15 17.15
C SER A 239 -13.78 -3.71 17.69
N ASP A 240 -12.84 -2.92 17.21
CA ASP A 240 -12.55 -1.53 17.57
C ASP A 240 -13.16 -0.52 16.59
N GLY A 241 -13.99 -0.97 15.65
CA GLY A 241 -14.58 -0.11 14.62
C GLY A 241 -13.66 0.12 13.42
N ILE A 242 -12.58 -0.66 13.27
CA ILE A 242 -11.67 -0.59 12.13
C ILE A 242 -11.74 -1.90 11.32
N ALA A 243 -11.92 -1.77 10.02
CA ALA A 243 -11.66 -2.82 9.05
C ALA A 243 -10.50 -2.43 8.14
N LEU A 244 -9.89 -3.42 7.48
CA LEU A 244 -8.79 -3.15 6.55
C LEU A 244 -8.79 -4.14 5.38
N PHE A 245 -8.49 -3.61 4.21
CA PHE A 245 -7.93 -4.39 3.11
C PHE A 245 -6.42 -4.35 3.20
N ARG A 246 -5.78 -5.52 3.12
CA ARG A 246 -4.32 -5.66 3.08
C ARG A 246 -3.93 -6.31 1.77
N PHE A 247 -3.10 -5.63 1.01
CA PHE A 247 -2.49 -6.17 -0.18
C PHE A 247 -0.99 -6.31 0.03
N GLU A 248 -0.50 -7.54 -0.05
CA GLU A 248 0.92 -7.87 0.05
C GLU A 248 1.44 -8.29 -1.31
N TRP A 249 2.62 -7.79 -1.67
CA TRP A 249 3.35 -8.26 -2.84
C TRP A 249 4.81 -8.49 -2.49
N PHE A 250 5.38 -9.51 -3.12
CA PHE A 250 6.76 -9.93 -2.89
C PHE A 250 7.60 -9.64 -4.11
N THR A 251 8.80 -9.12 -3.86
CA THR A 251 9.82 -8.86 -4.85
C THR A 251 11.09 -9.60 -4.45
N GLU A 252 12.06 -9.68 -5.36
CA GLU A 252 13.41 -10.19 -5.06
C GLU A 252 14.12 -9.51 -3.88
N ARG A 253 13.67 -8.30 -3.46
CA ARG A 253 14.26 -7.56 -2.33
C ARG A 253 13.55 -7.77 -1.00
N GLY A 254 12.33 -8.28 -1.02
CA GLY A 254 11.54 -8.49 0.21
C GLY A 254 10.05 -8.25 0.02
N SER A 255 9.40 -8.02 1.16
CA SER A 255 7.95 -7.95 1.29
C SER A 255 7.45 -6.50 1.28
N ARG A 256 6.28 -6.30 0.68
CA ARG A 256 5.64 -5.00 0.50
C ARG A 256 4.20 -5.12 0.90
N THR A 257 3.66 -4.11 1.58
CA THR A 257 2.31 -4.15 2.12
C THR A 257 1.62 -2.81 1.92
N ALA A 258 0.45 -2.81 1.30
CA ALA A 258 -0.47 -1.68 1.31
C ALA A 258 -1.67 -2.02 2.20
N ASN A 259 -1.96 -1.18 3.18
CA ASN A 259 -3.15 -1.30 4.01
C ASN A 259 -4.10 -0.15 3.68
N LEU A 260 -5.35 -0.46 3.36
CA LEU A 260 -6.45 0.49 3.29
C LEU A 260 -7.37 0.24 4.49
N PHE A 261 -7.32 1.14 5.46
CA PHE A 261 -8.17 1.13 6.64
C PHE A 261 -9.47 1.88 6.38
N PHE A 262 -10.56 1.42 6.97
CA PHE A 262 -11.87 2.04 6.87
C PHE A 262 -12.73 1.69 8.09
N CYS A 263 -13.78 2.49 8.32
CA CYS A 263 -14.63 2.30 9.50
C CYS A 263 -15.48 1.03 9.38
N SER A 264 -15.52 0.22 10.44
CA SER A 264 -16.49 -0.87 10.61
C SER A 264 -17.65 -0.45 11.50
N SER A 265 -18.82 -1.05 11.26
CA SER A 265 -20.09 -0.78 11.95
C SER A 265 -20.49 -1.92 12.87
#